data_AF-A0ABD1X562-F1
#
_entry.id   AF-A0ABD1X562-F1
#
_cell.length_a   1.000
_cell.length_b   1.000
_cell.length_c   1.000
_cell.angle_alpha   90.00
_cell.angle_beta   90.00
_cell.angle_gamma   90.00
#
_symmetry.space_group_name_H-M   'P 1'
#
loop_
_entity.id
_entity.type
_entity.pdbx_description
1 polymer ?
#
loop_
_entity_poly.entity_id
_entity_poly.type
_entity_poly.pdbx_seq_one_letter_code
_entity_poly.pdbx_strand_id
1 'polypeptide(L)'
;MEGNSGGGGGGGGNDVELLCKTLQVEHKLFYFDLKENPRGRYLKISEKTSATRSTIIVPSNGISWFLDLFNYYANSDDQDVFSKELQLDTKVFYFDVGENRRGRFLKVSEASVSRNRSTIIVPAGSARDEGWAAFRNILAEINEASRLFVLPNQNSEPSEHLVGLSDDVGAGFISSHSSQPSPATDLNVDRSADLPPPDDVNNMGVSKVIRADQKRFFFDLGSNNRGHFLRISEVAGSDRSSIILPLSGLKQFYEMVGHFVEITKDRIEGMTGANVRTVDPPQR
;
A
#
# COMPACT_ATOMS: atom_id res chain seq x y z
N MET A 1 -0.10 36.98 -33.86
CA MET A 1 -0.71 36.28 -32.72
C MET A 1 0.02 34.94 -32.61
N GLU A 2 1.17 34.98 -31.95
CA GLU A 2 2.01 33.80 -31.74
C GLU A 2 1.61 33.14 -30.42
N GLY A 3 1.54 31.81 -30.46
CA GLY A 3 1.22 30.99 -29.31
C GLY A 3 2.32 31.05 -28.26
N ASN A 4 1.90 30.94 -27.00
CA ASN A 4 2.81 30.51 -25.95
C ASN A 4 2.11 29.48 -25.07
N SER A 5 2.81 28.37 -24.92
CA SER A 5 2.41 27.08 -24.40
C SER A 5 2.08 27.16 -22.91
N GLY A 6 0.83 26.89 -22.56
CA GLY A 6 0.36 26.80 -21.18
C GLY A 6 0.75 25.49 -20.53
N GLY A 7 1.71 25.58 -19.60
CA GLY A 7 1.69 24.93 -18.28
C GLY A 7 1.29 23.45 -18.19
N GLY A 8 2.27 22.55 -18.31
CA GLY A 8 2.18 21.21 -17.74
C GLY A 8 2.53 21.24 -16.25
N GLY A 9 1.56 21.57 -15.40
CA GLY A 9 1.67 21.42 -13.96
C GLY A 9 1.35 19.99 -13.51
N GLY A 10 2.11 19.50 -12.53
CA GLY A 10 1.74 18.30 -11.75
C GLY A 10 2.96 17.55 -11.22
N GLY A 11 3.51 18.03 -10.11
CA GLY A 11 4.74 17.53 -9.51
C GLY A 11 4.63 16.31 -8.60
N GLY A 12 5.74 16.05 -7.91
CA GLY A 12 5.77 15.39 -6.60
C GLY A 12 6.38 13.99 -6.57
N GLY A 13 7.68 13.91 -6.22
CA GLY A 13 8.33 12.68 -5.75
C GLY A 13 9.53 12.27 -6.60
N ASN A 14 10.58 11.74 -5.96
CA ASN A 14 11.84 11.30 -6.54
C ASN A 14 11.70 10.03 -7.41
N ASP A 15 10.76 10.04 -8.34
CA ASP A 15 10.39 8.88 -9.14
C ASP A 15 11.26 8.81 -10.40
N VAL A 16 12.14 7.82 -10.44
CA VAL A 16 12.98 7.50 -11.59
C VAL A 16 12.19 6.64 -12.56
N GLU A 17 12.14 7.02 -13.83
CA GLU A 17 11.53 6.21 -14.88
C GLU A 17 12.53 5.19 -15.42
N LEU A 18 12.19 3.91 -15.32
CA LEU A 18 13.05 2.80 -15.73
C LEU A 18 12.71 2.32 -17.14
N LEU A 19 11.43 2.28 -17.48
CA LEU A 19 10.94 1.82 -18.77
C LEU A 19 9.57 2.45 -19.06
N CYS A 20 9.37 2.91 -20.30
CA CYS A 20 8.08 3.37 -20.79
C CYS A 20 7.70 2.57 -22.05
N LYS A 21 6.46 2.09 -22.10
CA LYS A 21 5.87 1.46 -23.28
C LYS A 21 4.47 2.02 -23.54
N THR A 22 4.05 1.97 -24.78
CA THR A 22 2.70 2.39 -25.19
C THR A 22 2.02 1.30 -25.99
N LEU A 23 0.71 1.17 -25.81
CA LEU A 23 -0.12 0.27 -26.60
C LEU A 23 -1.39 1.00 -27.04
N GLN A 24 -1.65 1.01 -28.34
CA GLN A 24 -2.92 1.47 -28.87
C GLN A 24 -3.82 0.26 -29.13
N VAL A 25 -5.02 0.27 -28.56
CA VAL A 25 -6.07 -0.73 -28.84
C VAL A 25 -7.36 0.03 -29.14
N GLU A 26 -7.90 -0.16 -30.33
CA GLU A 26 -8.98 0.66 -30.87
C GLU A 26 -8.66 2.18 -30.77
N HIS A 27 -9.51 2.91 -30.05
CA HIS A 27 -9.47 4.35 -29.78
C HIS A 27 -8.86 4.67 -28.40
N LYS A 28 -8.30 3.67 -27.71
CA LYS A 28 -7.67 3.81 -26.40
C LYS A 28 -6.16 3.72 -26.54
N LEU A 29 -5.46 4.58 -25.82
CA LEU A 29 -4.00 4.57 -25.73
C LEU A 29 -3.60 4.27 -24.29
N PHE A 30 -2.84 3.19 -24.11
CA PHE A 30 -2.30 2.78 -22.83
C PHE A 30 -0.84 3.19 -22.72
N TYR A 31 -0.46 3.71 -21.56
CA TYR A 31 0.92 3.98 -21.17
C TYR A 31 1.29 3.07 -20.02
N PHE A 32 2.46 2.45 -20.12
CA PHE A 32 3.04 1.55 -19.14
C PHE A 32 4.36 2.13 -18.69
N ASP A 33 4.37 2.75 -17.51
CA ASP A 33 5.56 3.38 -16.98
C ASP A 33 6.05 2.58 -15.76
N LEU A 34 7.14 1.82 -15.93
CA LEU A 34 7.85 1.19 -14.82
C LEU A 34 8.72 2.26 -14.15
N LYS A 35 8.43 2.54 -12.88
CA LYS A 35 9.08 3.60 -12.11
C LYS A 35 9.65 3.06 -10.80
N GLU A 36 10.64 3.76 -10.28
CA GLU A 36 11.26 3.49 -8.98
C GLU A 36 11.22 4.74 -8.13
N ASN A 37 10.85 4.59 -6.86
CA ASN A 37 10.98 5.65 -5.87
C ASN A 37 11.51 5.05 -4.56
N PRO A 38 11.77 5.86 -3.52
CA PRO A 38 12.31 5.36 -2.25
C PRO A 38 11.46 4.28 -1.56
N ARG A 39 10.19 4.09 -1.96
CA ARG A 39 9.30 3.04 -1.44
C ARG A 39 9.35 1.74 -2.25
N GLY A 40 10.11 1.73 -3.35
CA GLY A 40 10.29 0.59 -4.24
C GLY A 40 9.78 0.85 -5.66
N ARG A 41 9.85 -0.21 -6.46
CA ARG A 41 9.45 -0.19 -7.88
C ARG A 41 7.97 -0.52 -8.05
N TYR A 42 7.35 0.16 -9.01
CA TYR A 42 5.96 -0.04 -9.36
C TYR A 42 5.71 0.23 -10.85
N LEU A 43 4.70 -0.42 -11.41
CA LEU A 43 4.23 -0.20 -12.76
C LEU A 43 2.97 0.69 -12.72
N LYS A 44 3.05 1.85 -13.37
CA LYS A 44 1.91 2.73 -13.60
C LYS A 44 1.31 2.42 -14.96
N ILE A 45 0.03 2.04 -14.97
CA ILE A 45 -0.72 1.77 -16.21
C ILE A 45 -1.78 2.84 -16.36
N SER A 46 -1.61 3.75 -17.32
CA SER A 46 -2.60 4.77 -17.66
C SER A 46 -3.38 4.39 -18.90
N GLU A 47 -4.71 4.38 -18.82
CA GLU A 47 -5.58 4.40 -19.99
C GLU A 47 -5.93 5.85 -20.34
N LYS A 48 -5.69 6.25 -21.59
CA LYS A 48 -6.09 7.53 -22.15
C LYS A 48 -7.12 7.31 -23.26
N THR A 49 -8.25 7.97 -23.13
CA THR A 49 -9.27 8.11 -24.17
C THR A 49 -9.37 9.57 -24.59
N SER A 50 -10.20 9.88 -25.60
CA SER A 50 -10.46 11.27 -25.98
C SER A 50 -11.12 12.10 -24.86
N ALA A 51 -11.81 11.45 -23.92
CA ALA A 51 -12.60 12.12 -22.88
C ALA A 51 -11.93 12.08 -21.50
N THR A 52 -11.25 10.98 -21.17
CA THR A 52 -10.79 10.71 -19.80
C THR A 52 -9.43 10.03 -19.80
N ARG A 53 -8.72 10.20 -18.68
CA ARG A 53 -7.52 9.42 -18.34
C ARG A 53 -7.75 8.73 -17.00
N SER A 54 -7.63 7.42 -16.96
CA SER A 54 -7.64 6.62 -15.74
C SER A 54 -6.29 5.93 -15.55
N THR A 55 -5.95 5.56 -14.33
CA THR A 55 -4.63 4.98 -14.04
C THR A 55 -4.68 4.05 -12.85
N ILE A 56 -4.11 2.86 -13.01
CA ILE A 56 -3.86 1.94 -11.91
C ILE A 56 -2.36 1.84 -11.62
N ILE A 57 -2.02 1.53 -10.37
CA ILE A 57 -0.64 1.39 -9.88
C ILE A 57 -0.42 -0.02 -9.37
N VAL A 58 0.36 -0.80 -10.10
CA VAL A 58 0.66 -2.20 -9.80
C VAL A 58 2.04 -2.27 -9.11
N PRO A 59 2.14 -2.78 -7.87
CA PRO A 59 3.44 -3.07 -7.25
C PRO A 59 4.30 -3.99 -8.12
N SER A 60 5.64 -3.83 -8.11
CA SER A 60 6.52 -4.60 -9.01
C SER A 60 6.43 -6.12 -8.81
N ASN A 61 6.27 -6.59 -7.58
CA ASN A 61 6.00 -8.00 -7.25
C ASN A 61 4.65 -8.52 -7.78
N GLY A 62 3.75 -7.64 -8.22
CA GLY A 62 2.46 -7.95 -8.81
C GLY A 62 2.46 -8.12 -10.33
N ILE A 63 3.53 -7.71 -11.02
CA ILE A 63 3.58 -7.67 -12.49
C ILE A 63 3.47 -9.08 -13.09
N SER A 64 4.13 -10.08 -12.49
CA SER A 64 4.02 -11.48 -12.94
C SER A 64 2.60 -12.03 -12.80
N TRP A 65 1.90 -11.71 -11.70
CA TRP A 65 0.51 -12.12 -11.51
C TRP A 65 -0.44 -11.46 -12.52
N PHE A 66 -0.21 -10.18 -12.83
CA PHE A 66 -0.93 -9.50 -13.92
C PHE A 66 -0.69 -10.19 -15.26
N LEU A 67 0.57 -10.55 -15.56
CA LEU A 67 0.92 -11.29 -16.77
C LEU A 67 0.17 -12.62 -16.85
N ASP A 68 0.17 -13.41 -15.77
CA ASP A 68 -0.52 -14.70 -15.72
C ASP A 68 -2.04 -14.56 -15.91
N LEU A 69 -2.65 -13.53 -15.31
CA LEU A 69 -4.07 -13.24 -15.48
C LEU A 69 -4.39 -12.83 -16.92
N PHE A 70 -3.62 -11.93 -17.52
CA PHE A 70 -3.81 -11.58 -18.93
C PHE A 70 -3.55 -12.76 -19.86
N ASN A 71 -2.64 -13.68 -19.50
CA ASN A 71 -2.45 -14.92 -20.23
C ASN A 71 -3.65 -15.87 -20.09
N TYR A 72 -4.26 -15.98 -18.91
CA TYR A 72 -5.51 -16.69 -18.72
C TYR A 72 -6.62 -16.10 -19.62
N TYR A 73 -6.83 -14.79 -19.55
CA TYR A 73 -7.88 -14.12 -20.33
C TYR A 73 -7.67 -14.22 -21.85
N ALA A 74 -6.44 -14.09 -22.33
CA ALA A 74 -6.13 -14.09 -23.76
C ALA A 74 -6.17 -15.49 -24.42
N ASN A 75 -6.08 -16.58 -23.63
CA ASN A 75 -6.09 -17.94 -24.16
C ASN A 75 -7.34 -18.76 -23.78
N SER A 76 -8.25 -18.20 -22.98
CA SER A 76 -9.47 -18.91 -22.57
C SER A 76 -10.58 -18.73 -23.61
N ASP A 77 -11.28 -19.81 -23.93
CA ASP A 77 -12.47 -19.77 -24.78
C ASP A 77 -13.60 -18.98 -24.10
N ASP A 78 -14.46 -18.33 -24.89
CA ASP A 78 -15.40 -17.31 -24.39
C ASP A 78 -16.39 -17.80 -23.32
N GLN A 79 -16.65 -19.11 -23.24
CA GLN A 79 -17.64 -19.66 -22.30
C GLN A 79 -17.09 -19.90 -20.88
N ASP A 80 -15.77 -19.89 -20.69
CA ASP A 80 -15.13 -20.33 -19.42
C ASP A 80 -14.34 -19.21 -18.71
N VAL A 81 -14.63 -17.95 -19.03
CA VAL A 81 -13.87 -16.81 -18.52
C VAL A 81 -14.55 -16.20 -17.29
N PHE A 82 -13.91 -16.31 -16.14
CA PHE A 82 -14.46 -15.84 -14.86
C PHE A 82 -13.80 -14.55 -14.36
N SER A 83 -14.55 -13.77 -13.57
CA SER A 83 -13.97 -12.67 -12.80
C SER A 83 -12.91 -13.19 -11.82
N LYS A 84 -11.82 -12.44 -11.67
CA LYS A 84 -10.72 -12.77 -10.74
C LYS A 84 -10.45 -11.60 -9.81
N GLU A 85 -9.98 -11.93 -8.62
CA GLU A 85 -9.49 -10.97 -7.64
C GLU A 85 -8.01 -11.28 -7.36
N LEU A 86 -7.21 -10.21 -7.29
CA LEU A 86 -5.79 -10.28 -6.95
C LEU A 86 -5.49 -9.28 -5.84
N GLN A 87 -5.22 -9.81 -4.65
CA GLN A 87 -4.78 -9.00 -3.52
C GLN A 87 -3.26 -8.87 -3.52
N LEU A 88 -2.78 -7.64 -3.48
CA LEU A 88 -1.36 -7.28 -3.40
C LEU A 88 -1.17 -6.21 -2.32
N ASP A 89 -0.52 -6.58 -1.22
CA ASP A 89 -0.29 -5.71 -0.07
C ASP A 89 -1.60 -5.07 0.45
N THR A 90 -1.72 -3.75 0.26
CA THR A 90 -2.88 -2.92 0.66
C THR A 90 -3.88 -2.69 -0.49
N LYS A 91 -3.63 -3.32 -1.64
CA LYS A 91 -4.42 -3.16 -2.86
C LYS A 91 -5.13 -4.45 -3.20
N VAL A 92 -6.33 -4.30 -3.75
CA VAL A 92 -7.10 -5.38 -4.35
C VAL A 92 -7.42 -5.00 -5.78
N PHE A 93 -7.08 -5.88 -6.71
CA PHE A 93 -7.37 -5.73 -8.12
C PHE A 93 -8.50 -6.66 -8.52
N TYR A 94 -9.53 -6.11 -9.16
CA TYR A 94 -10.65 -6.87 -9.69
C TYR A 94 -10.54 -6.91 -11.22
N PHE A 95 -10.67 -8.10 -11.78
CA PHE A 95 -10.62 -8.37 -13.21
C PHE A 95 -11.98 -8.90 -13.63
N ASP A 96 -12.78 -8.07 -14.29
CA ASP A 96 -14.14 -8.39 -14.70
C ASP A 96 -14.22 -8.40 -16.22
N VAL A 97 -14.64 -9.53 -16.79
CA VAL A 97 -14.94 -9.62 -18.23
C VAL A 97 -16.32 -9.01 -18.46
N GLY A 98 -16.42 -8.12 -19.44
CA GLY A 98 -17.67 -7.53 -19.88
C GLY A 98 -17.81 -7.59 -21.39
N GLU A 99 -19.05 -7.51 -21.86
CA GLU A 99 -19.37 -7.45 -23.28
C GLU A 99 -20.41 -6.36 -23.53
N ASN A 100 -20.21 -5.57 -24.58
CA ASN A 100 -21.17 -4.59 -25.03
C ASN A 100 -21.23 -4.58 -26.56
N ARG A 101 -22.05 -3.69 -27.16
CA ARG A 101 -22.22 -3.60 -28.62
C ARG A 101 -20.92 -3.34 -29.40
N ARG A 102 -19.86 -2.88 -28.72
CA ARG A 102 -18.55 -2.60 -29.31
C ARG A 102 -17.60 -3.80 -29.23
N GLY A 103 -17.96 -4.83 -28.46
CA GLY A 103 -17.16 -6.03 -28.25
C GLY A 103 -16.92 -6.34 -26.77
N ARG A 104 -16.11 -7.37 -26.55
CA ARG A 104 -15.63 -7.81 -25.23
C ARG A 104 -14.54 -6.88 -24.71
N PHE A 105 -14.48 -6.74 -23.40
CA PHE A 105 -13.47 -5.95 -22.71
C PHE A 105 -13.18 -6.53 -21.33
N LEU A 106 -11.96 -6.30 -20.86
CA LEU A 106 -11.53 -6.63 -19.51
C LEU A 106 -11.47 -5.34 -18.70
N LYS A 107 -12.29 -5.26 -17.66
CA LYS A 107 -12.29 -4.16 -16.71
C LYS A 107 -11.35 -4.50 -15.56
N VAL A 108 -10.31 -3.70 -15.38
CA VAL A 108 -9.32 -3.88 -14.31
C VAL A 108 -9.45 -2.73 -13.33
N SER A 109 -9.90 -3.01 -12.10
CA SER A 109 -10.10 -2.01 -11.06
C SER A 109 -9.07 -2.14 -9.94
N GLU A 110 -8.37 -1.06 -9.60
CA GLU A 110 -7.56 -0.94 -8.38
C GLU A 110 -8.42 -0.39 -7.24
N ALA A 111 -8.57 -1.14 -6.16
CA ALA A 111 -9.07 -0.66 -4.89
C ALA A 111 -7.92 -0.60 -3.87
N SER A 112 -7.85 0.46 -3.06
CA SER A 112 -6.81 0.66 -2.05
C SER A 112 -7.46 1.36 -0.86
N VAL A 113 -7.03 1.04 0.36
CA VAL A 113 -7.59 1.65 1.59
C VAL A 113 -7.46 3.18 1.59
N SER A 114 -6.43 3.68 0.90
CA SER A 114 -6.05 5.10 0.85
C SER A 114 -6.42 5.83 -0.44
N ARG A 115 -7.00 5.17 -1.46
CA ARG A 115 -7.31 5.80 -2.76
C ARG A 115 -8.67 5.39 -3.27
N ASN A 116 -9.34 6.33 -3.96
CA ASN A 116 -10.54 6.05 -4.72
C ASN A 116 -10.28 4.94 -5.72
N ARG A 117 -11.28 4.07 -5.92
CA ARG A 117 -11.21 2.99 -6.88
C ARG A 117 -10.91 3.55 -8.26
N SER A 118 -9.79 3.17 -8.83
CA SER A 118 -9.43 3.51 -10.21
C SER A 118 -9.70 2.32 -11.11
N THR A 119 -10.00 2.56 -12.38
CA THR A 119 -10.34 1.49 -13.31
C THR A 119 -9.84 1.81 -14.71
N ILE A 120 -9.21 0.82 -15.33
CA ILE A 120 -8.92 0.81 -16.76
C ILE A 120 -9.79 -0.24 -17.45
N ILE A 121 -10.06 -0.03 -18.74
CA ILE A 121 -10.87 -0.91 -19.59
C ILE A 121 -10.04 -1.30 -20.80
N VAL A 122 -9.61 -2.56 -20.85
CA VAL A 122 -8.80 -3.11 -21.95
C VAL A 122 -9.72 -3.83 -22.94
N PRO A 123 -9.93 -3.29 -24.16
CA PRO A 123 -10.74 -3.97 -25.17
C PRO A 123 -10.08 -5.26 -25.64
N ALA A 124 -10.88 -6.26 -25.98
CA ALA A 124 -10.38 -7.49 -26.59
C ALA A 124 -9.81 -7.26 -28.00
N GLY A 125 -10.17 -6.15 -28.67
CA GLY A 125 -9.69 -5.80 -30.01
C GLY A 125 -10.70 -6.14 -31.12
N SER A 126 -10.35 -5.77 -32.36
CA SER A 126 -11.19 -6.00 -33.55
C SER A 126 -11.19 -7.47 -34.00
N ALA A 127 -10.10 -8.19 -33.74
CA ALA A 127 -10.06 -9.65 -33.74
C ALA A 127 -10.19 -10.15 -32.30
N ARG A 128 -10.70 -11.37 -32.10
CA ARG A 128 -10.89 -11.94 -30.76
C ARG A 128 -9.56 -11.94 -29.99
N ASP A 129 -9.59 -11.31 -28.81
CA ASP A 129 -8.54 -11.26 -27.78
C ASP A 129 -7.18 -10.65 -28.20
N GLU A 130 -7.06 -10.06 -29.39
CA GLU A 130 -5.85 -9.39 -29.88
C GLU A 130 -5.35 -8.28 -28.93
N GLY A 131 -6.27 -7.47 -28.42
CA GLY A 131 -5.98 -6.40 -27.47
C GLY A 131 -5.48 -6.94 -26.12
N TRP A 132 -6.03 -8.06 -25.65
CA TRP A 132 -5.58 -8.71 -24.42
C TRP A 132 -4.23 -9.39 -24.60
N ALA A 133 -4.01 -10.06 -25.73
CA ALA A 133 -2.73 -10.66 -26.09
C ALA A 133 -1.63 -9.60 -26.24
N ALA A 134 -1.93 -8.46 -26.88
CA ALA A 134 -0.99 -7.35 -27.01
C ALA A 134 -0.64 -6.75 -25.64
N PHE A 135 -1.64 -6.56 -24.77
CA PHE A 135 -1.43 -6.10 -23.39
C PHE A 135 -0.54 -7.08 -22.60
N ARG A 136 -0.82 -8.38 -22.71
CA ARG A 136 0.00 -9.46 -22.13
C ARG A 136 1.45 -9.38 -22.60
N ASN A 137 1.69 -9.21 -23.90
CA ASN A 137 3.04 -9.16 -24.46
C ASN A 137 3.84 -7.98 -23.88
N ILE A 138 3.23 -6.80 -23.76
CA ILE A 138 3.86 -5.64 -23.12
C ILE A 138 4.19 -5.94 -21.64
N LEU A 139 3.27 -6.56 -20.90
CA LEU A 139 3.53 -6.99 -19.51
C LEU A 139 4.68 -8.00 -19.42
N ALA A 140 4.80 -8.92 -20.39
CA ALA A 140 5.90 -9.88 -20.42
C ALA A 140 7.25 -9.19 -20.60
N GLU A 141 7.35 -8.26 -21.55
CA GLU A 141 8.56 -7.46 -21.76
C GLU A 141 8.94 -6.64 -20.52
N ILE A 142 7.95 -6.03 -19.86
CA ILE A 142 8.17 -5.28 -18.62
C ILE A 142 8.59 -6.20 -17.48
N ASN A 143 7.98 -7.38 -17.35
CA ASN A 143 8.32 -8.35 -16.31
C ASN A 143 9.78 -8.81 -16.45
N GLU A 144 10.22 -9.14 -17.66
CA GLU A 144 11.62 -9.49 -17.92
C GLU A 144 12.57 -8.32 -17.65
N ALA A 145 12.25 -7.12 -18.14
CA ALA A 145 13.05 -5.93 -17.83
C ALA A 145 13.13 -5.66 -16.32
N SER A 146 12.03 -5.83 -15.59
CA SER A 146 11.99 -5.62 -14.14
C SER A 146 12.91 -6.57 -13.37
N ARG A 147 13.15 -7.79 -13.88
CA ARG A 147 14.07 -8.76 -13.28
C ARG A 147 15.54 -8.42 -13.55
N LEU A 148 15.85 -7.80 -14.68
CA LEU A 148 17.23 -7.38 -14.99
C LEU A 148 17.76 -6.32 -14.02
N PHE A 149 16.88 -5.46 -13.51
CA PHE A 149 17.21 -4.50 -12.45
C PHE A 149 17.32 -5.13 -11.04
N VAL A 150 17.17 -6.46 -10.90
CA VAL A 150 17.37 -7.19 -9.62
C VAL A 150 18.80 -7.77 -9.52
N LEU A 151 19.62 -7.70 -10.57
CA LEU A 151 20.98 -8.23 -10.50
C LEU A 151 21.83 -7.43 -9.50
N PRO A 152 22.34 -8.06 -8.43
CA PRO A 152 23.38 -7.45 -7.61
C PRO A 152 24.68 -7.51 -8.40
N ASN A 153 25.43 -6.41 -8.43
CA ASN A 153 26.84 -6.44 -8.76
C ASN A 153 27.52 -7.53 -7.92
N GLN A 154 27.97 -8.60 -8.57
CA GLN A 154 29.00 -9.47 -8.03
C GLN A 154 30.36 -8.96 -8.56
N ASN A 155 31.27 -8.74 -7.60
CA ASN A 155 32.72 -8.56 -7.73
C ASN A 155 33.27 -7.16 -8.05
N SER A 156 33.73 -6.47 -6.99
CA SER A 156 35.08 -5.90 -6.92
C SER A 156 35.54 -5.90 -5.45
N GLU A 157 36.64 -6.60 -5.21
CA GLU A 157 37.33 -6.86 -3.94
C GLU A 157 37.67 -5.61 -3.08
N PRO A 158 37.93 -5.80 -1.77
CA PRO A 158 38.42 -4.76 -0.87
C PRO A 158 39.94 -4.62 -0.99
N SER A 159 40.42 -3.51 -1.55
CA SER A 159 41.85 -3.19 -1.48
C SER A 159 42.17 -2.48 -0.17
N GLU A 160 42.60 -3.25 0.83
CA GLU A 160 43.53 -2.76 1.84
C GLU A 160 44.85 -2.37 1.15
N HIS A 161 45.27 -1.12 1.28
CA HIS A 161 46.70 -0.81 1.32
C HIS A 161 46.97 0.38 2.25
N LEU A 162 48.06 0.22 2.96
CA LEU A 162 48.39 0.76 4.26
C LEU A 162 49.24 2.03 4.18
N VAL A 163 49.34 2.68 5.35
CA VAL A 163 50.42 3.57 5.87
C VAL A 163 50.38 5.06 5.53
N GLY A 164 50.32 5.87 6.59
CA GLY A 164 50.80 7.26 6.55
C GLY A 164 50.59 8.08 7.82
N LEU A 165 51.14 7.62 8.95
CA LEU A 165 51.78 8.40 10.05
C LEU A 165 51.23 9.82 10.38
N SER A 166 50.85 10.05 11.63
CA SER A 166 51.63 10.93 12.55
C SER A 166 50.93 11.09 13.90
N ASP A 167 51.75 11.05 14.93
CA ASP A 167 51.46 11.20 16.35
C ASP A 167 50.96 12.61 16.75
N ASP A 168 50.27 12.62 17.89
CA ASP A 168 50.69 13.30 19.13
C ASP A 168 49.90 14.50 19.71
N VAL A 169 49.82 14.41 21.05
CA VAL A 169 49.61 15.39 22.15
C VAL A 169 48.39 16.31 22.23
N GLY A 170 47.76 16.26 23.42
CA GLY A 170 46.80 17.25 23.90
C GLY A 170 47.42 18.50 24.53
N ALA A 171 46.64 19.57 24.52
CA ALA A 171 46.63 20.75 25.41
C ALA A 171 45.40 21.57 24.95
N GLY A 172 44.39 21.90 25.76
CA GLY A 172 44.47 22.83 26.87
C GLY A 172 44.57 24.28 26.37
N PHE A 173 43.46 25.03 26.29
CA PHE A 173 43.29 26.38 26.87
C PHE A 173 41.92 27.04 26.54
N ILE A 174 41.12 27.21 27.58
CA ILE A 174 40.32 28.39 28.02
C ILE A 174 40.07 29.56 27.03
N SER A 175 38.78 29.94 26.88
CA SER A 175 38.35 31.32 27.11
C SER A 175 36.92 31.36 27.62
N SER A 176 36.77 32.11 28.70
CA SER A 176 35.62 32.24 29.57
C SER A 176 35.29 33.72 29.76
N HIS A 177 34.03 33.98 30.10
CA HIS A 177 33.50 35.22 30.72
C HIS A 177 33.20 36.40 29.77
N SER A 178 32.07 37.10 29.86
CA SER A 178 31.01 37.16 30.91
C SER A 178 29.85 38.09 30.43
N SER A 179 28.58 37.71 30.65
CA SER A 179 27.65 38.19 31.72
C SER A 179 26.86 39.49 31.36
N GLN A 180 25.55 39.43 31.08
CA GLN A 180 24.38 39.51 32.00
C GLN A 180 23.82 40.95 32.17
N PRO A 181 22.63 41.21 32.79
CA PRO A 181 21.37 40.43 32.91
C PRO A 181 20.08 41.33 32.76
N SER A 182 18.86 40.78 32.62
CA SER A 182 17.82 40.60 33.69
C SER A 182 16.42 41.04 33.14
N PRO A 183 15.26 40.80 33.81
CA PRO A 183 14.87 39.73 34.75
C PRO A 183 13.53 39.03 34.39
N ALA A 184 13.16 38.09 35.27
CA ALA A 184 12.16 37.01 35.19
C ALA A 184 10.67 37.39 35.36
N THR A 185 9.79 36.42 35.05
CA THR A 185 8.75 35.94 35.99
C THR A 185 8.21 34.57 35.55
N ASP A 186 8.37 33.59 36.44
CA ASP A 186 7.68 32.30 36.44
C ASP A 186 6.19 32.47 36.72
N LEU A 187 5.33 31.62 36.13
CA LEU A 187 4.26 30.94 36.87
C LEU A 187 3.86 29.64 36.17
N ASN A 188 3.96 28.58 36.96
CA ASN A 188 3.59 27.19 36.71
C ASN A 188 2.11 27.00 37.13
N VAL A 189 1.21 26.54 36.26
CA VAL A 189 -0.04 25.86 36.68
C VAL A 189 -0.42 24.78 35.66
N ASP A 190 -0.29 23.56 36.16
CA ASP A 190 -0.88 22.30 35.70
C ASP A 190 -2.42 22.38 35.60
N ARG A 191 -3.01 22.04 34.45
CA ARG A 191 -4.38 21.51 34.40
C ARG A 191 -4.72 20.76 33.10
N SER A 192 -5.09 19.51 33.32
CA SER A 192 -5.62 18.50 32.42
C SER A 192 -7.02 18.85 31.87
N ALA A 193 -7.27 18.45 30.61
CA ALA A 193 -8.54 18.06 29.95
C ALA A 193 -8.32 18.27 28.43
N ASP A 194 -8.04 17.28 27.60
CA ASP A 194 -8.83 16.07 27.27
C ASP A 194 -10.29 16.39 26.92
N LEU A 195 -10.53 16.66 25.64
CA LEU A 195 -11.81 16.46 24.95
C LEU A 195 -11.52 16.06 23.49
N PRO A 196 -11.66 14.78 23.12
CA PRO A 196 -11.91 14.41 21.73
C PRO A 196 -13.36 14.81 21.36
N PRO A 197 -13.66 15.15 20.09
CA PRO A 197 -15.03 15.39 19.66
C PRO A 197 -15.86 14.10 19.80
N PRO A 198 -17.18 14.24 20.05
CA PRO A 198 -17.97 13.26 20.79
C PRO A 198 -18.21 11.96 20.02
N ASP A 199 -18.11 10.87 20.75
CA ASP A 199 -18.59 9.54 20.37
C ASP A 199 -20.12 9.58 20.15
N ASP A 200 -20.55 9.55 18.89
CA ASP A 200 -21.88 9.05 18.50
C ASP A 200 -21.76 7.67 17.86
N VAL A 201 -21.09 6.76 18.57
CA VAL A 201 -21.27 5.34 18.37
C VAL A 201 -21.67 4.77 19.71
N ASN A 202 -22.94 4.39 19.81
CA ASN A 202 -23.51 3.70 20.96
C ASN A 202 -22.68 2.42 21.20
N ASN A 203 -21.67 2.52 22.07
CA ASN A 203 -20.74 1.44 22.37
C ASN A 203 -21.53 0.39 23.14
N MET A 204 -21.56 -0.85 22.66
CA MET A 204 -22.34 -1.94 23.26
C MET A 204 -21.74 -2.44 24.59
N GLY A 205 -20.87 -1.64 25.21
CA GLY A 205 -20.23 -1.87 26.51
C GLY A 205 -19.10 -2.89 26.52
N VAL A 206 -18.84 -3.58 25.39
CA VAL A 206 -17.83 -4.65 25.31
C VAL A 206 -16.61 -4.13 24.54
N SER A 207 -15.58 -3.74 25.29
CA SER A 207 -14.25 -3.46 24.76
C SER A 207 -13.24 -4.44 25.36
N LYS A 208 -12.42 -5.05 24.51
CA LYS A 208 -11.29 -5.92 24.93
C LYS A 208 -9.99 -5.38 24.39
N VAL A 209 -8.90 -5.59 25.12
CA VAL A 209 -7.57 -5.14 24.70
C VAL A 209 -6.60 -6.31 24.76
N ILE A 210 -5.78 -6.46 23.71
CA ILE A 210 -4.61 -7.35 23.72
C ILE A 210 -3.34 -6.54 23.49
N ARG A 211 -2.22 -7.05 23.99
CA ARG A 211 -0.89 -6.54 23.69
C ARG A 211 -0.13 -7.59 22.91
N ALA A 212 0.49 -7.18 21.82
CA ALA A 212 1.46 -7.98 21.09
C ALA A 212 2.64 -7.08 20.75
N ASP A 213 3.83 -7.48 21.19
CA ASP A 213 5.06 -6.68 21.13
C ASP A 213 4.86 -5.26 21.70
N GLN A 214 5.23 -4.23 20.94
CA GLN A 214 5.07 -2.82 21.30
C GLN A 214 3.69 -2.25 20.93
N LYS A 215 2.73 -3.09 20.53
CA LYS A 215 1.42 -2.69 20.03
C LYS A 215 0.29 -3.05 20.99
N ARG A 216 -0.72 -2.18 21.02
CA ARG A 216 -2.00 -2.43 21.72
C ARG A 216 -3.11 -2.54 20.68
N PHE A 217 -3.90 -3.59 20.75
CA PHE A 217 -5.09 -3.74 19.90
C PHE A 217 -6.35 -3.66 20.76
N PHE A 218 -7.25 -2.76 20.40
CA PHE A 218 -8.54 -2.54 21.05
C PHE A 218 -9.65 -3.12 20.18
N PHE A 219 -10.57 -3.87 20.77
CA PHE A 219 -11.67 -4.56 20.12
C PHE A 219 -12.97 -4.03 20.71
N ASP A 220 -13.60 -3.07 20.03
CA ASP A 220 -14.79 -2.37 20.51
C ASP A 220 -16.03 -2.84 19.75
N LEU A 221 -17.04 -3.32 20.45
CA LEU A 221 -18.34 -3.63 19.85
C LEU A 221 -19.20 -2.36 19.76
N GLY A 222 -19.49 -1.92 18.55
CA GLY A 222 -20.26 -0.71 18.26
C GLY A 222 -21.59 -0.98 17.55
N SER A 223 -22.48 0.00 17.62
CA SER A 223 -23.76 0.00 16.91
C SER A 223 -24.05 1.36 16.31
N ASN A 224 -24.58 1.40 15.09
CA ASN A 224 -25.09 2.60 14.46
C ASN A 224 -26.32 2.28 13.60
N ASN A 225 -26.88 3.28 12.90
CA ASN A 225 -28.08 3.13 12.08
C ASN A 225 -27.90 2.16 10.89
N ARG A 226 -26.67 1.74 10.57
CA ARG A 226 -26.34 0.78 9.51
C ARG A 226 -26.17 -0.64 10.05
N GLY A 227 -26.22 -0.84 11.37
CA GLY A 227 -26.10 -2.13 12.03
C GLY A 227 -24.99 -2.18 13.08
N HIS A 228 -24.72 -3.40 13.55
CA HIS A 228 -23.68 -3.66 14.55
C HIS A 228 -22.34 -3.98 13.89
N PHE A 229 -21.25 -3.58 14.55
CA PHE A 229 -19.90 -3.80 14.05
C PHE A 229 -18.87 -3.99 15.17
N LEU A 230 -17.76 -4.63 14.84
CA LEU A 230 -16.57 -4.72 15.68
C LEU A 230 -15.52 -3.76 15.11
N ARG A 231 -15.06 -2.80 15.90
CA ARG A 231 -13.92 -1.95 15.56
C ARG A 231 -12.65 -2.52 16.19
N ILE A 232 -11.63 -2.77 15.37
CA ILE A 232 -10.32 -3.21 15.84
C ILE A 232 -9.34 -2.06 15.62
N SER A 233 -8.83 -1.46 16.69
CA SER A 233 -7.86 -0.37 16.63
C SER A 233 -6.47 -0.85 17.02
N GLU A 234 -5.46 -0.64 16.18
CA GLU A 234 -4.04 -0.81 16.51
C GLU A 234 -3.48 0.53 16.99
N VAL A 235 -2.74 0.49 18.11
CA VAL A 235 -2.00 1.64 18.65
C VAL A 235 -0.53 1.24 18.86
N ALA A 236 0.37 1.94 18.19
CA ALA A 236 1.82 1.77 18.27
C ALA A 236 2.50 3.14 18.48
N GLY A 237 2.95 3.43 19.70
CA GLY A 237 3.45 4.77 20.05
C GLY A 237 2.37 5.84 19.91
N SER A 238 2.63 6.87 19.09
CA SER A 238 1.65 7.92 18.72
C SER A 238 0.71 7.50 17.60
N ASP A 239 1.03 6.45 16.85
CA ASP A 239 0.28 6.06 15.67
C ASP A 239 -0.93 5.21 16.05
N ARG A 240 -2.07 5.53 15.44
CA ARG A 240 -3.33 4.81 15.63
C ARG A 240 -3.99 4.54 14.29
N SER A 241 -4.29 3.27 14.02
CA SER A 241 -5.06 2.82 12.86
C SER A 241 -6.21 1.94 13.31
N SER A 242 -7.28 1.84 12.52
CA SER A 242 -8.41 0.97 12.88
C SER A 242 -9.13 0.42 11.66
N ILE A 243 -9.69 -0.77 11.81
CA ILE A 243 -10.62 -1.39 10.86
C ILE A 243 -12.00 -1.54 11.52
N ILE A 244 -13.05 -1.56 10.70
CA ILE A 244 -14.42 -1.83 11.15
C ILE A 244 -14.92 -3.07 10.42
N LEU A 245 -15.34 -4.07 11.18
CA LEU A 245 -15.88 -5.32 10.68
C LEU A 245 -17.39 -5.38 10.99
N PRO A 246 -18.26 -5.41 9.96
CA PRO A 246 -19.68 -5.67 10.18
C PRO A 246 -19.88 -7.00 10.90
N LEU A 247 -20.80 -7.06 11.88
CA LEU A 247 -21.01 -8.27 12.68
C LEU A 247 -21.46 -9.48 11.85
N SER A 248 -22.11 -9.24 10.72
CA SER A 248 -22.51 -10.27 9.75
C SER A 248 -21.32 -11.04 9.18
N GLY A 249 -20.12 -10.45 9.13
CA GLY A 249 -18.89 -11.07 8.63
C GLY A 249 -17.99 -11.68 9.70
N LEU A 250 -18.37 -11.58 10.99
CA LEU A 250 -17.47 -11.90 12.10
C LEU A 250 -17.13 -13.40 12.16
N LYS A 251 -18.07 -14.28 11.80
CA LYS A 251 -17.85 -15.73 11.77
C LYS A 251 -16.83 -16.13 10.70
N GLN A 252 -16.95 -15.62 9.47
CA GLN A 252 -15.98 -15.92 8.42
C GLN A 252 -14.60 -15.35 8.75
N PHE A 253 -14.54 -14.14 9.34
CA PHE A 253 -13.28 -13.55 9.78
C PHE A 253 -12.59 -14.42 10.83
N TYR A 254 -13.34 -14.90 11.84
CA TYR A 254 -12.84 -15.83 12.85
C TYR A 254 -12.33 -17.14 12.23
N GLU A 255 -13.09 -17.74 11.32
CA GLU A 255 -12.69 -18.98 10.64
C GLU A 255 -11.38 -18.80 9.84
N MET A 256 -11.23 -17.67 9.15
CA MET A 256 -10.02 -17.36 8.40
C MET A 256 -8.80 -17.17 9.30
N VAL A 257 -8.94 -16.38 10.38
CA VAL A 257 -7.87 -16.22 11.38
C VAL A 257 -7.53 -17.56 12.01
N GLY A 258 -8.53 -18.37 12.36
CA GLY A 258 -8.35 -19.71 12.91
C GLY A 258 -7.57 -20.64 11.98
N HIS A 259 -7.84 -20.60 10.67
CA HIS A 259 -7.08 -21.36 9.68
C HIS A 259 -5.59 -20.98 9.69
N PHE A 260 -5.27 -19.69 9.76
CA PHE A 260 -3.87 -19.25 9.89
C PHE A 260 -3.22 -19.69 11.20
N VAL A 261 -3.97 -19.69 12.31
CA VAL A 261 -3.48 -20.21 13.59
C VAL A 261 -3.17 -21.71 13.49
N GLU A 262 -4.05 -22.50 12.87
CA GLU A 262 -3.84 -23.96 12.74
C GLU A 262 -2.59 -24.28 11.90
N ILE A 263 -2.42 -23.63 10.74
CA ILE A 263 -1.23 -23.90 9.89
C ILE A 263 0.07 -23.35 10.47
N THR A 264 0.01 -22.44 11.44
CA THR A 264 1.19 -21.88 12.12
C THR A 264 1.41 -22.44 13.51
N LYS A 265 0.58 -23.39 13.96
CA LYS A 265 0.58 -23.95 15.31
C LYS A 265 1.96 -24.45 15.75
N ASP A 266 2.65 -25.21 14.90
CA ASP A 266 3.99 -25.74 15.18
C ASP A 266 5.06 -24.65 15.36
N ARG A 267 4.84 -23.45 14.78
CA ARG A 267 5.74 -22.30 14.93
C ARG A 267 5.37 -21.45 16.15
N ILE A 268 4.09 -21.41 16.52
CA ILE A 268 3.57 -20.64 17.64
C ILE A 268 3.89 -21.34 18.97
N GLU A 269 3.87 -22.67 19.03
CA GLU A 269 4.15 -23.44 20.25
C GLU A 269 5.59 -23.24 20.80
N GLY A 270 6.51 -22.71 19.98
CA GLY A 270 7.86 -22.31 20.40
C GLY A 270 8.00 -20.87 20.93
N MET A 271 6.95 -20.03 20.84
CA MET A 271 6.97 -18.62 21.25
C MET A 271 6.12 -18.44 22.52
N THR A 272 6.77 -18.20 23.65
CA THR A 272 6.13 -18.03 24.97
C THR A 272 5.01 -17.00 24.93
N GLY A 273 3.81 -17.41 25.36
CA GLY A 273 2.53 -16.74 25.12
C GLY A 273 2.39 -15.31 25.64
N ALA A 274 1.62 -14.52 24.89
CA ALA A 274 1.20 -13.18 25.26
C ALA A 274 0.36 -13.20 26.55
N ASN A 275 0.81 -12.48 27.58
CA ASN A 275 0.08 -12.29 28.83
C ASN A 275 -1.18 -11.45 28.58
N VAL A 276 -2.33 -12.12 28.47
CA VAL A 276 -3.65 -11.48 28.49
C VAL A 276 -4.00 -11.16 29.95
N ARG A 277 -3.90 -9.89 30.35
CA ARG A 277 -4.48 -9.39 31.60
C ARG A 277 -5.78 -8.65 31.28
N THR A 278 -6.90 -9.21 31.72
CA THR A 278 -8.18 -8.50 31.82
C THR A 278 -8.04 -7.40 32.86
N VAL A 279 -8.29 -6.15 32.47
CA VAL A 279 -8.30 -5.03 33.42
C VAL A 279 -9.78 -4.72 33.68
N ASP A 280 -10.23 -4.95 34.91
CA ASP A 280 -11.59 -4.62 35.31
C ASP A 280 -11.78 -3.09 35.41
N PRO A 281 -13.00 -2.58 35.12
CA PRO A 281 -13.27 -1.15 35.17
C PRO A 281 -13.19 -0.62 36.62
N PRO A 282 -12.84 0.66 36.80
CA PRO A 282 -12.66 1.25 38.12
C PRO A 282 -13.99 1.26 38.88
N GLN A 283 -14.01 0.64 40.07
CA GLN A 283 -15.10 0.79 41.01
C GLN A 283 -15.04 2.18 41.65
N ARG A 284 -16.21 2.83 41.76
CA ARG A 284 -16.42 4.15 42.37
C ARG A 284 -15.90 4.25 43.80
#